data_AF-A0A2J8R2D2-F1
#
_entry.id   AF-A0A2J8R2D2-F1
#
_cell.length_a   1.000
_cell.length_b   1.000
_cell.length_c   1.000
_cell.angle_alpha   90.00
_cell.angle_beta   90.00
_cell.angle_gamma   90.00
#
_symmetry.space_group_name_H-M   'P 1'
#
loop_
_entity.id
_entity.type
_entity.pdbx_description
1 polymer ?
#
loop_
_entity_poly.entity_id
_entity_poly.type
_entity_poly.pdbx_seq_one_letter_code
_entity_poly.pdbx_strand_id
1 'polypeptide(L)'
;MKMLQAPESVLAEHYQDLRRKPFYPALIRYMSSGPVVAMVWEGYNVVRASRAMIGHTDSAEAAPGTIRGDFSVHISRNVIHASDSVEGAQREIQLWFQSSELVSWADGGQHSSIHPA
;
A
#
# COMPACT_ATOMS: atom_id res chain seq x y z
N MET A 1 8.58 7.54 -5.03
CA MET A 1 8.92 6.68 -3.87
C MET A 1 9.70 7.52 -2.86
N LYS A 2 9.46 7.34 -1.55
CA LYS A 2 10.24 7.99 -0.49
C LYS A 2 10.26 7.16 0.79
N MET A 3 11.34 7.26 1.55
CA MET A 3 11.40 6.77 2.94
C MET A 3 11.16 7.96 3.88
N LEU A 4 10.28 7.79 4.87
CA LEU A 4 9.96 8.83 5.84
C LEU A 4 9.49 8.25 7.17
N GLN A 5 9.66 9.04 8.24
CA GLN A 5 8.92 8.85 9.48
C GLN A 5 7.54 9.49 9.32
N ALA A 6 6.48 8.70 9.25
CA ALA A 6 5.14 9.22 9.01
C ALA A 6 4.62 10.00 10.24
N PRO A 7 4.21 11.28 10.09
CA PRO A 7 3.58 12.01 11.18
C PRO A 7 2.27 11.32 11.63
N GLU A 8 1.97 11.37 12.92
CA GLU A 8 0.74 10.76 13.44
C GLU A 8 -0.53 11.34 12.82
N SER A 9 -0.52 12.61 12.41
CA SER A 9 -1.65 13.25 11.70
C SER A 9 -1.93 12.59 10.35
N VAL A 10 -0.88 12.25 9.58
CA VAL A 10 -1.00 11.56 8.29
C VAL A 10 -1.51 10.13 8.52
N LEU A 11 -0.99 9.43 9.52
CA LEU A 11 -1.45 8.08 9.88
C LEU A 11 -2.92 8.09 10.36
N ALA A 12 -3.31 9.10 11.12
CA ALA A 12 -4.67 9.23 11.62
C ALA A 12 -5.68 9.47 10.49
N GLU A 13 -5.32 10.30 9.51
CA GLU A 13 -6.13 10.51 8.30
C GLU A 13 -6.20 9.23 7.44
N HIS A 14 -5.06 8.55 7.27
CA HIS A 14 -4.98 7.30 6.52
C HIS A 14 -5.86 6.20 7.11
N TYR A 15 -5.91 6.08 8.44
CA TYR A 15 -6.70 5.08 9.16
C TYR A 15 -8.02 5.63 9.71
N GLN A 16 -8.56 6.73 9.17
CA GLN A 16 -9.75 7.39 9.72
C GLN A 16 -10.96 6.46 9.89
N ASP A 17 -11.16 5.54 8.95
CA ASP A 17 -12.26 4.57 8.96
C ASP A 17 -12.14 3.56 10.13
N LEU A 18 -10.93 3.39 10.67
CA LEU A 18 -10.64 2.50 11.79
C LEU A 18 -10.67 3.21 13.14
N ARG A 19 -10.90 4.52 13.19
CA ARG A 19 -10.79 5.33 14.43
C ARG A 19 -11.64 4.83 15.61
N ARG A 20 -12.76 4.17 15.32
CA ARG A 20 -13.67 3.60 16.35
C ARG A 20 -13.29 2.17 16.77
N LYS A 21 -12.28 1.55 16.14
CA LYS A 21 -11.86 0.18 16.46
C LYS A 21 -10.99 0.18 17.72
N PRO A 22 -11.14 -0.82 18.61
CA PRO A 22 -10.40 -0.87 19.88
C PRO A 22 -8.88 -0.95 19.69
N PHE A 23 -8.41 -1.48 18.57
CA PHE A 23 -6.99 -1.59 18.24
C PHE A 23 -6.38 -0.30 17.64
N TYR A 24 -7.19 0.72 17.32
CA TYR A 24 -6.72 1.92 16.61
C TYR A 24 -5.57 2.65 17.34
N PRO A 25 -5.60 2.87 18.67
CA PRO A 25 -4.48 3.51 19.36
C PRO A 25 -3.16 2.73 19.22
N ALA A 26 -3.23 1.39 19.24
CA ALA A 26 -2.07 0.54 19.07
C ALA A 26 -1.57 0.54 17.62
N LEU A 27 -2.47 0.64 16.64
CA LEU A 27 -2.16 0.77 15.22
C LEU A 27 -1.37 2.05 14.94
N ILE A 28 -1.87 3.21 15.39
CA ILE A 28 -1.20 4.51 15.18
C ILE A 28 0.19 4.48 15.82
N ARG A 29 0.29 4.04 17.09
CA ARG A 29 1.57 3.93 17.80
C ARG A 29 2.56 3.01 17.09
N TYR A 30 2.09 1.89 16.52
CA TYR A 30 2.96 0.97 15.79
C TYR A 30 3.46 1.61 14.50
N MET A 31 2.57 2.19 13.70
CA MET A 31 2.92 2.81 12.42
C MET A 31 3.78 4.06 12.59
N SER A 32 3.68 4.77 13.71
CA SER A 32 4.54 5.91 14.05
C SER A 32 5.85 5.52 14.74
N SER A 33 6.10 4.23 15.01
CA SER A 33 7.28 3.79 15.76
C SER A 33 8.57 3.69 14.93
N GLY A 34 8.48 3.73 13.60
CA GLY A 34 9.64 3.65 12.72
C GLY A 34 9.36 4.15 11.30
N PRO A 35 10.39 4.24 10.45
CA PRO A 35 10.23 4.76 9.10
C PRO A 35 9.47 3.78 8.22
N VAL A 36 8.73 4.33 7.27
CA VAL A 36 8.02 3.58 6.22
C VAL A 36 8.57 3.94 4.85
N VAL A 37 8.41 3.03 3.88
CA VAL A 37 8.68 3.32 2.47
C VAL A 37 7.35 3.49 1.76
N ALA A 38 7.04 4.73 1.39
CA ALA A 38 5.86 5.06 0.60
C ALA A 38 6.17 4.95 -0.90
N MET A 39 5.28 4.32 -1.66
CA MET A 39 5.41 4.09 -3.09
C MET A 39 4.09 4.33 -3.81
N VAL A 40 4.18 4.77 -5.07
CA VAL A 40 3.06 4.80 -6.02
C VAL A 40 3.50 3.96 -7.21
N TRP A 41 2.67 2.99 -7.58
CA TRP A 41 2.91 2.08 -8.70
C TRP A 41 1.85 2.34 -9.77
N GLU A 42 2.26 2.33 -11.03
CA GLU A 42 1.38 2.50 -12.19
C GLU A 42 1.38 1.23 -13.03
N GLY A 43 0.22 0.89 -13.60
CA GLY A 43 0.07 -0.26 -14.47
C GLY A 43 -1.39 -0.67 -14.65
N TYR A 44 -1.63 -1.57 -15.61
CA TYR A 44 -2.95 -2.11 -15.85
C TYR A 44 -3.46 -2.89 -14.63
N ASN A 45 -4.65 -2.52 -14.14
CA ASN A 45 -5.27 -3.14 -12.95
C ASN A 45 -4.37 -3.16 -11.70
N VAL A 46 -3.44 -2.20 -11.56
CA VAL A 46 -2.38 -2.25 -10.53
C VAL A 46 -2.90 -2.37 -9.10
N VAL A 47 -4.06 -1.78 -8.76
CA VAL A 47 -4.65 -1.92 -7.42
C VAL A 47 -4.98 -3.39 -7.14
N ARG A 48 -5.73 -4.03 -8.04
CA ARG A 48 -6.10 -5.46 -7.90
C ARG A 48 -4.88 -6.36 -7.96
N ALA A 49 -3.97 -6.11 -8.91
CA ALA A 49 -2.75 -6.90 -9.06
C ALA A 49 -1.85 -6.80 -7.81
N SER A 50 -1.66 -5.59 -7.26
CA SER A 50 -0.89 -5.38 -6.03
C SER A 50 -1.49 -6.13 -4.86
N ARG A 51 -2.82 -6.07 -4.67
CA ARG A 51 -3.51 -6.81 -3.61
C ARG A 51 -3.32 -8.33 -3.75
N ALA A 52 -3.35 -8.86 -4.98
CA ALA A 52 -3.10 -10.26 -5.24
C ALA A 52 -1.66 -10.67 -4.93
N MET A 53 -0.66 -9.85 -5.33
CA MET A 53 0.76 -10.09 -5.02
C MET A 53 1.05 -10.01 -3.51
N ILE A 54 0.39 -9.09 -2.80
CA ILE A 54 0.56 -8.90 -1.37
C ILE A 54 0.01 -10.08 -0.57
N GLY A 55 -1.12 -10.65 -0.99
CA GLY A 55 -1.80 -11.73 -0.26
C GLY A 55 -2.77 -11.23 0.80
N HIS A 56 -3.46 -12.19 1.44
CA HIS A 56 -4.53 -11.92 2.40
C HIS A 56 -4.07 -11.04 3.58
N THR A 57 -4.98 -10.26 4.19
CA THR A 57 -4.64 -9.35 5.30
C THR A 57 -4.13 -10.09 6.53
N ASP A 58 -4.76 -11.23 6.83
CA ASP A 58 -4.25 -12.20 7.79
C ASP A 58 -3.19 -13.07 7.11
N SER A 59 -1.95 -12.97 7.59
CA SER A 59 -0.81 -13.74 7.11
C SER A 59 -1.02 -15.25 7.18
N ALA A 60 -1.79 -15.73 8.17
CA ALA A 60 -2.07 -17.16 8.32
C ALA A 60 -2.94 -17.71 7.16
N GLU A 61 -3.70 -16.84 6.50
CA GLU A 61 -4.57 -17.15 5.37
C GLU A 61 -3.94 -16.71 4.02
N ALA A 62 -2.72 -16.15 4.04
CA ALA A 62 -2.05 -15.72 2.82
C ALA A 62 -1.39 -16.90 2.11
N ALA A 63 -1.67 -17.07 0.82
CA ALA A 63 -1.11 -18.16 0.03
C ALA A 63 0.42 -18.05 -0.10
N PRO A 64 1.15 -19.18 -0.13
CA PRO A 64 2.58 -19.20 -0.47
C PRO A 64 2.86 -18.51 -1.81
N GLY A 65 3.98 -17.79 -1.91
CA GLY A 65 4.35 -16.99 -3.07
C GLY A 65 3.78 -15.56 -3.06
N THR A 66 2.93 -15.22 -2.08
CA THR A 66 2.53 -13.83 -1.81
C THR A 66 3.46 -13.20 -0.80
N ILE A 67 3.58 -11.87 -0.82
CA ILE A 67 4.48 -11.15 0.12
C ILE A 67 4.17 -11.51 1.57
N ARG A 68 2.89 -11.56 1.94
CA ARG A 68 2.50 -11.89 3.32
C ARG A 68 2.65 -13.37 3.64
N GLY A 69 2.36 -14.26 2.69
CA GLY A 69 2.51 -15.71 2.88
C GLY A 69 3.97 -16.10 3.09
N ASP A 70 4.91 -15.40 2.44
CA ASP A 70 6.33 -15.73 2.51
C ASP A 70 7.08 -14.99 3.64
N PHE A 71 6.65 -13.78 4.00
CA PHE A 71 7.44 -12.89 4.88
C PHE A 71 6.75 -12.42 6.16
N SER A 72 5.55 -12.91 6.46
CA SER A 72 4.85 -12.52 7.69
C SER A 72 4.10 -13.67 8.33
N VAL A 73 3.92 -13.60 9.65
CA VAL A 73 3.28 -14.66 10.45
C VAL A 73 2.08 -14.17 11.26
N HIS A 74 1.86 -12.86 11.34
CA HIS A 74 0.84 -12.28 12.22
C HIS A 74 0.17 -11.07 11.59
N ILE A 75 -1.16 -10.97 11.71
CA ILE A 75 -1.99 -9.92 11.10
C ILE A 75 -1.55 -8.49 11.45
N SER A 76 -1.03 -8.27 12.67
CA SER A 76 -0.56 -6.94 13.11
C SER A 76 0.86 -6.58 12.67
N ARG A 77 1.55 -7.52 11.98
CA ARG A 77 2.95 -7.41 11.53
C ARG A 77 3.07 -7.98 10.11
N ASN A 78 2.23 -7.51 9.21
CA ASN A 78 2.04 -8.08 7.86
C ASN A 78 2.81 -7.32 6.75
N VAL A 79 3.90 -6.64 7.13
CA VAL A 79 4.98 -6.08 6.27
C VAL A 79 4.60 -4.95 5.30
N ILE A 80 3.41 -4.97 4.71
CA ILE A 80 3.04 -4.08 3.60
C ILE A 80 1.55 -3.69 3.64
N HIS A 81 1.27 -2.46 3.22
CA HIS A 81 -0.08 -1.93 2.94
C HIS A 81 -0.26 -1.69 1.44
N ALA A 82 -1.49 -1.83 0.95
CA ALA A 82 -1.90 -1.33 -0.36
C ALA A 82 -3.39 -1.00 -0.35
N SER A 83 -3.75 0.00 -1.13
CA SER A 83 -5.12 0.45 -1.34
C SER A 83 -6.01 -0.71 -1.81
N ASP A 84 -7.27 -0.70 -1.37
CA ASP A 84 -8.25 -1.76 -1.65
C ASP A 84 -9.14 -1.47 -2.88
N SER A 85 -9.11 -0.24 -3.37
CA SER A 85 -9.98 0.30 -4.41
C SER A 85 -9.25 1.42 -5.18
N VAL A 86 -9.73 1.75 -6.36
CA VAL A 86 -9.16 2.86 -7.17
C VAL A 86 -9.40 4.20 -6.46
N GLU A 87 -10.58 4.37 -5.88
CA GLU A 87 -10.95 5.55 -5.09
C GLU A 87 -10.08 5.66 -3.84
N GLY A 88 -9.83 4.53 -3.15
CA GLY A 88 -8.90 4.46 -2.02
C GLY A 88 -7.48 4.84 -2.44
N ALA A 89 -7.00 4.33 -3.58
CA ALA A 89 -5.68 4.66 -4.09
C ALA A 89 -5.53 6.16 -4.39
N GLN A 90 -6.54 6.79 -4.99
CA GLN A 90 -6.52 8.24 -5.26
C GLN A 90 -6.41 9.06 -3.98
N ARG A 91 -7.20 8.73 -2.95
CA ARG A 91 -7.15 9.40 -1.64
C ARG A 91 -5.79 9.21 -0.97
N GLU A 92 -5.29 7.98 -0.95
CA GLU A 92 -4.01 7.66 -0.33
C GLU A 92 -2.85 8.35 -1.06
N ILE A 93 -2.82 8.36 -2.39
CA ILE A 93 -1.77 9.05 -3.16
C ILE A 93 -1.75 10.54 -2.82
N GLN A 94 -2.91 11.21 -2.78
CA GLN A 94 -3.01 12.63 -2.44
C GLN A 94 -2.59 12.93 -1.00
N LEU A 95 -2.83 12.00 -0.07
CA LEU A 95 -2.42 12.13 1.32
C LEU A 95 -0.90 11.98 1.51
N TRP A 96 -0.29 11.02 0.80
CA TRP A 96 1.11 10.65 1.00
C TRP A 96 2.09 11.40 0.09
N PHE A 97 1.65 11.90 -1.07
CA PHE A 97 2.49 12.53 -2.08
C PHE A 97 1.94 13.87 -2.57
N GLN A 98 2.82 14.86 -2.67
CA GLN A 98 2.57 16.04 -3.48
C GLN A 98 2.68 15.67 -4.96
N SER A 99 1.94 16.38 -5.83
CA SER A 99 1.99 16.13 -7.28
C SER A 99 3.41 16.28 -7.87
N SER A 100 4.24 17.15 -7.28
CA SER A 100 5.65 17.34 -7.66
C SER A 100 6.56 16.16 -7.31
N GLU A 101 6.14 15.28 -6.40
CA GLU A 101 6.86 14.06 -6.03
C GLU A 101 6.53 12.87 -6.95
N LEU A 102 5.53 13.02 -7.82
CA LEU A 102 5.15 12.03 -8.82
C LEU A 102 5.91 12.30 -10.12
N VAL A 103 6.74 11.34 -10.52
CA VAL A 103 7.58 11.46 -11.71
C VAL A 103 6.90 10.75 -12.87
N SER A 104 6.63 11.48 -13.95
CA SER A 104 6.19 10.92 -15.23
C SER A 104 7.40 10.68 -16.13
N TRP A 105 7.44 9.53 -16.77
CA TRP A 105 8.51 9.13 -17.67
C TRP A 105 7.96 8.18 -18.73
N ALA A 106 8.57 8.18 -19.92
CA ALA A 106 8.21 7.25 -20.97
C ALA A 106 8.81 5.87 -20.67
N ASP A 107 7.95 4.89 -20.41
CA ASP A 107 8.38 3.50 -20.26
C ASP A 107 8.74 2.91 -21.63
N GLY A 108 10.04 2.62 -21.81
CA GLY A 108 10.58 2.04 -23.04
C GLY A 108 10.06 0.62 -23.35
N GLY A 109 9.35 -0.01 -22.40
CA GLY A 109 8.72 -1.31 -22.56
C GLY A 109 7.32 -1.29 -23.22
N GLN A 110 6.68 -0.13 -23.39
CA GLN A 110 5.30 -0.06 -23.91
C GLN A 110 5.16 -0.29 -25.44
N HIS A 111 6.20 -0.78 -26.11
CA HIS A 111 6.18 -0.99 -27.56
C HIS A 111 5.77 -2.41 -28.01
N SER A 112 5.38 -3.35 -27.12
CA SER A 112 5.16 -4.75 -27.53
C SER A 112 3.91 -5.46 -26.99
N SER A 113 2.82 -4.75 -26.71
CA SER A 113 1.54 -5.39 -26.34
C SER A 113 0.47 -5.19 -27.40
N ILE A 114 0.78 -5.52 -28.66
CA ILE A 114 -0.23 -5.81 -29.68
C ILE A 114 -0.66 -7.26 -29.44
N HIS A 115 -1.60 -7.46 -28.53
CA HIS A 115 -2.43 -8.66 -28.53
C HIS A 115 -3.87 -8.22 -28.79
N PRO A 116 -4.39 -8.41 -30.02
CA PRO A 116 -5.81 -8.27 -30.27
C PRO A 116 -6.55 -9.38 -29.52
N ALA A 117 -7.72 -9.01 -28.98
CA ALA A 117 -8.72 -9.92 -28.44
C ALA A 117 -9.20 -10.95 -29.48
#